data_AF-A0A352PVX7-F1
#
_entry.id   AF-A0A352PVX7-F1
#
_cell.length_a   1.000
_cell.length_b   1.000
_cell.length_c   1.000
_cell.angle_alpha   90.00
_cell.angle_beta   90.00
_cell.angle_gamma   90.00
#
_symmetry.space_group_name_H-M   'P 1'
#
loop_
_entity.id
_entity.type
_entity.pdbx_description
1 polymer ?
#
loop_
_entity_poly.entity_id
_entity_poly.type
_entity_poly.pdbx_seq_one_letter_code
_entity_poly.pdbx_strand_id
1 'polypeptide(L)'
;MDRLPFSQFFDRFPCILGEGAVIERLRRHSGLELDPHIVNSGFIYEQGKRAALEGIYRQYLDSGHQNGLPLLLSTPTWRASRERVAAAGYAGRDVNGDNFRFLD
;
A
#
# COMPACT_ATOMS: atom_id res chain seq x y z
N MET A 1 -10.07 0.80 18.96
CA MET A 1 -9.94 2.22 18.59
C MET A 1 -11.23 2.62 17.91
N ASP A 2 -11.87 3.69 18.34
CA ASP A 2 -13.06 4.20 17.65
C ASP A 2 -12.63 4.78 16.29
N ARG A 3 -13.20 4.24 15.20
CA ARG A 3 -12.94 4.75 13.84
C ARG A 3 -13.62 6.12 13.70
N LEU A 4 -12.83 7.17 13.50
CA LEU A 4 -13.32 8.50 13.17
C LEU A 4 -13.86 8.51 11.72
N PRO A 5 -15.10 8.94 11.45
CA PRO A 5 -15.59 9.09 10.08
C PRO A 5 -14.68 10.01 9.26
N PHE A 6 -14.47 9.69 7.97
CA PHE A 6 -13.53 10.45 7.13
C PHE A 6 -13.87 11.95 7.04
N SER A 7 -15.16 12.31 6.99
CA SER A 7 -15.57 13.72 7.00
C SER A 7 -15.10 14.45 8.26
N GLN A 8 -15.30 13.85 9.43
CA GLN A 8 -14.84 14.44 10.70
C GLN A 8 -13.31 14.48 10.80
N PHE A 9 -12.63 13.47 10.27
CA PHE A 9 -11.17 13.48 10.17
C PHE A 9 -10.68 14.65 9.29
N PHE A 10 -11.28 14.81 8.10
CA PHE A 10 -10.93 15.86 7.16
C PHE A 10 -11.18 17.26 7.73
N ASP A 11 -12.30 17.45 8.43
CA ASP A 11 -12.62 18.72 9.10
C ASP A 11 -11.67 19.02 10.28
N ARG A 12 -11.19 17.98 10.98
CA ARG A 12 -10.31 18.11 12.15
C ARG A 12 -8.87 18.48 11.79
N PHE A 13 -8.36 17.98 10.66
CA PHE A 13 -6.95 18.07 10.33
C PHE A 13 -6.72 18.98 9.10
N PRO A 14 -6.27 20.24 9.30
CA PRO A 14 -6.08 21.18 8.20
C PRO A 14 -4.90 20.83 7.28
N CYS A 15 -4.03 19.92 7.72
CA CYS A 15 -2.94 19.38 6.93
C CYS A 15 -2.90 17.86 7.11
N ILE A 16 -2.96 17.13 6.00
CA ILE A 16 -2.90 15.68 5.94
C ILE A 16 -1.81 15.32 4.93
N LEU A 17 -0.87 14.48 5.35
CA LEU A 17 0.15 13.96 4.45
C LEU A 17 -0.46 12.91 3.54
N GLY A 18 -0.06 12.91 2.27
CA GLY A 18 -0.25 11.78 1.37
C GLY A 18 1.01 10.93 1.32
N GLU A 19 0.84 9.63 1.06
CA GLU A 19 1.97 8.78 0.72
C GLU A 19 2.68 9.24 -0.55
N GLY A 20 4.00 8.99 -0.62
CA GLY A 20 4.77 9.18 -1.84
C GLY A 20 4.72 7.95 -2.77
N ALA A 21 5.56 7.97 -3.81
CA ALA A 21 5.59 6.90 -4.81
C ALA A 21 6.16 5.57 -4.26
N VAL A 22 5.28 4.62 -3.89
CA VAL A 22 5.66 3.27 -3.45
C VAL A 22 6.32 2.46 -4.57
N ILE A 23 5.70 2.42 -5.76
CA ILE A 23 6.16 1.60 -6.90
C ILE A 23 7.54 2.05 -7.39
N GLU A 24 7.78 3.36 -7.46
CA GLU A 24 9.07 3.89 -7.91
C GLU A 24 10.20 3.58 -6.93
N ARG A 25 9.91 3.56 -5.63
CA ARG A 25 10.87 3.15 -4.61
C ARG A 25 11.22 1.67 -4.75
N LEU A 26 10.24 0.80 -4.95
CA LEU A 26 10.46 -0.62 -5.22
C LEU A 26 11.31 -0.82 -6.48
N ARG A 27 10.94 -0.17 -7.59
CA ARG A 27 11.64 -0.28 -8.88
C ARG A 27 13.12 0.10 -8.79
N ARG A 28 13.46 1.12 -8.02
CA ARG A 28 14.81 1.70 -7.99
C ARG A 28 15.72 1.12 -6.89
N HIS A 29 15.17 0.63 -5.78
CA HIS A 29 15.96 0.35 -4.58
C HIS A 29 15.89 -1.09 -4.07
N SER A 30 15.02 -1.93 -4.64
CA SER A 30 14.81 -3.28 -4.07
C SER A 30 15.52 -4.41 -4.81
N GLY A 31 15.87 -4.22 -6.09
CA GLY A 31 16.32 -5.33 -6.96
C GLY A 31 15.23 -6.38 -7.20
N LEU A 32 13.98 -6.11 -6.78
CA LEU A 32 12.84 -7.01 -6.94
C LEU A 32 12.08 -6.67 -8.22
N GLU A 33 11.77 -7.71 -8.98
CA GLU A 33 10.95 -7.58 -10.19
C GLU A 33 9.49 -7.31 -9.83
N LEU A 34 8.91 -6.31 -10.51
CA LEU A 34 7.49 -5.98 -10.43
C LEU A 34 6.70 -6.91 -11.34
N ASP A 35 5.52 -7.33 -10.90
CA ASP A 35 4.63 -8.12 -11.74
C ASP A 35 4.14 -7.29 -12.95
N PRO A 36 4.15 -7.83 -14.18
CA PRO A 36 3.76 -7.07 -15.38
C PRO A 36 2.27 -6.67 -15.41
N HIS A 37 1.42 -7.40 -14.69
CA HIS A 37 -0.03 -7.18 -14.68
C HIS A 37 -0.48 -6.40 -13.44
N ILE A 38 -0.02 -6.79 -12.25
CA ILE A 38 -0.47 -6.24 -10.96
C ILE A 38 0.62 -5.49 -10.19
N VAL A 39 1.80 -5.29 -10.78
CA VAL A 39 2.89 -4.48 -10.22
C VAL A 39 3.33 -4.99 -8.84
N ASN A 40 2.99 -4.28 -7.77
CA ASN A 40 3.36 -4.62 -6.41
C ASN A 40 2.24 -5.32 -5.63
N SER A 41 1.04 -5.48 -6.17
CA SER A 41 -0.08 -6.09 -5.45
C SER A 41 0.16 -7.56 -5.07
N GLY A 42 1.04 -8.26 -5.78
CA GLY A 42 1.45 -9.63 -5.45
C GLY A 42 2.59 -9.72 -4.42
N PHE A 43 3.23 -8.61 -4.06
CA PHE A 43 4.44 -8.61 -3.23
C PHE A 43 4.18 -9.18 -1.82
N ILE A 44 2.96 -9.00 -1.30
CA ILE A 44 2.57 -9.47 0.04
C ILE A 44 2.63 -11.00 0.22
N TYR A 45 2.70 -11.77 -0.88
CA TYR A 45 2.71 -13.23 -0.88
C TYR A 45 4.10 -13.86 -0.85
N GLU A 46 5.15 -13.07 -1.06
CA GLU A 46 6.54 -13.53 -1.05
C GLU A 46 7.29 -12.78 0.05
N GLN A 47 7.93 -13.49 0.99
CA GLN A 47 8.45 -12.89 2.22
C GLN A 47 9.41 -11.71 1.99
N GLY A 48 10.36 -11.83 1.04
CA GLY A 48 11.32 -10.76 0.73
C GLY A 48 10.63 -9.53 0.13
N LYS A 49 9.68 -9.74 -0.79
CA LYS A 49 8.90 -8.68 -1.42
C LYS A 49 7.95 -7.99 -0.44
N ARG A 50 7.33 -8.77 0.43
CA ARG A 50 6.48 -8.29 1.53
C ARG A 50 7.28 -7.39 2.47
N ALA A 51 8.47 -7.82 2.89
CA ALA A 51 9.32 -7.03 3.78
C ALA A 51 9.78 -5.71 3.15
N ALA A 52 10.11 -5.71 1.85
CA ALA A 52 10.46 -4.48 1.13
C ALA A 52 9.27 -3.49 1.06
N LEU A 53 8.08 -4.01 0.78
CA LEU A 53 6.84 -3.22 0.75
C LEU A 53 6.51 -2.65 2.14
N GLU A 54 6.60 -3.49 3.17
CA GLU A 54 6.38 -3.11 4.57
C GLU A 54 7.36 -2.01 5.02
N GLY A 55 8.64 -2.14 4.69
CA GLY A 55 9.64 -1.13 5.02
C GLY A 55 9.32 0.24 4.41
N ILE A 56 8.78 0.28 3.19
CA ILE A 56 8.36 1.53 2.54
C ILE A 56 7.18 2.17 3.28
N TYR A 57 6.14 1.39 3.58
CA TYR A 57 4.96 1.90 4.29
C TYR A 57 5.29 2.36 5.71
N ARG A 58 6.11 1.61 6.44
CA ARG A 58 6.60 2.01 7.78
C ARG A 58 7.31 3.36 7.72
N GLN A 59 8.17 3.60 6.73
CA GLN A 59 8.84 4.89 6.60
C GLN A 59 7.88 6.06 6.32
N TYR A 60 6.78 5.84 5.59
CA TYR A 60 5.74 6.87 5.43
C TYR A 60 4.97 7.11 6.72
N LEU A 61 4.60 6.04 7.43
CA LEU A 61 3.96 6.12 8.76
C LEU A 61 4.83 6.87 9.76
N ASP A 62 6.12 6.51 9.84
CA ASP A 62 7.12 7.15 10.70
C ASP A 62 7.25 8.64 10.38
N SER A 63 7.23 9.02 9.09
CA SER A 63 7.28 10.41 8.67
C SER A 63 6.08 11.21 9.19
N GLY A 64 4.86 10.66 9.11
CA GLY A 64 3.67 11.30 9.68
C GLY A 64 3.73 11.40 11.19
N HIS A 65 4.11 10.29 11.85
CA HIS A 65 4.23 10.22 13.30
C HIS A 65 5.24 11.24 13.86
N GLN A 66 6.44 11.31 13.27
CA GLN A 66 7.51 12.23 13.70
C GLN A 66 7.12 13.71 13.57
N ASN A 67 6.25 14.04 12.61
CA ASN A 67 5.79 15.41 12.38
C ASN A 67 4.44 15.72 13.05
N GLY A 68 3.85 14.75 13.77
CA GLY A 68 2.53 14.91 14.38
C GLY A 68 1.41 15.15 13.37
N LEU A 69 1.59 14.71 12.12
CA LEU A 69 0.63 14.89 11.03
C LEU A 69 -0.07 13.56 10.71
N PRO A 70 -1.39 13.58 10.47
CA PRO A 70 -2.08 12.41 9.99
C PRO A 70 -1.64 12.07 8.55
N LEU A 71 -1.79 10.80 8.19
CA LEU A 71 -1.35 10.27 6.89
C LEU A 71 -2.49 9.54 6.19
N LEU A 72 -2.66 9.81 4.90
CA LEU A 72 -3.50 9.05 3.99
C LEU A 72 -2.62 8.09 3.17
N LEU A 73 -2.84 6.79 3.36
CA LEU A 73 -2.18 5.71 2.62
C LEU A 73 -3.18 5.03 1.69
N SER A 74 -2.69 4.49 0.57
CA SER A 74 -3.48 3.66 -0.32
C SER A 74 -3.00 2.22 -0.24
N THR A 75 -3.95 1.29 -0.26
CA THR A 75 -3.59 -0.12 -0.45
C THR A 75 -2.84 -0.29 -1.76
N PRO A 76 -1.85 -1.21 -1.83
CA PRO A 76 -1.08 -1.47 -3.05
C PRO A 76 -1.92 -2.27 -4.05
N THR A 77 -3.01 -1.68 -4.55
CA THR A 77 -4.05 -2.31 -5.38
C THR A 77 -4.31 -1.59 -6.71
N TRP A 78 -3.45 -0.62 -7.08
CA TRP A 78 -3.62 0.24 -8.26
C TRP A 78 -3.96 -0.52 -9.56
N ARG A 79 -3.34 -1.69 -9.80
CA ARG A 79 -3.59 -2.54 -10.98
C ARG A 79 -4.25 -3.87 -10.67
N ALA A 80 -4.80 -4.05 -9.48
CA ALA A 80 -5.42 -5.30 -9.04
C ALA A 80 -6.90 -5.43 -9.47
N SER A 81 -7.21 -5.07 -10.72
CA SER A 81 -8.50 -5.42 -11.35
C SER A 81 -8.59 -6.93 -11.56
N ARG A 82 -9.79 -7.50 -11.50
CA ARG A 82 -10.03 -8.95 -11.63
C ARG A 82 -9.31 -9.60 -12.82
N GLU A 83 -9.35 -8.98 -13.99
CA GLU A 83 -8.74 -9.50 -15.22
C GLU A 83 -7.21 -9.53 -15.13
N ARG A 84 -6.60 -8.51 -14.50
CA ARG A 84 -5.15 -8.43 -14.26
C ARG A 84 -4.70 -9.39 -13.17
N VAL A 85 -5.49 -9.53 -12.11
CA VAL A 85 -5.28 -10.54 -11.05
C VAL A 85 -5.27 -11.94 -11.64
N ALA A 86 -6.22 -12.26 -12.54
CA ALA A 86 -6.22 -13.53 -13.25
C ALA A 86 -4.99 -13.69 -14.16
N ALA A 87 -4.62 -12.65 -14.93
CA ALA A 87 -3.44 -12.67 -15.80
C ALA A 87 -2.12 -12.83 -15.02
N ALA A 88 -2.05 -12.34 -13.79
CA ALA A 88 -0.93 -12.54 -12.86
C ALA A 88 -0.91 -13.93 -12.18
N GLY A 89 -1.84 -14.83 -12.52
CA GLY A 89 -1.90 -16.18 -11.95
C GLY A 89 -2.59 -16.27 -10.57
N TYR A 90 -3.29 -15.22 -10.14
CA TYR A 90 -3.99 -15.16 -8.85
C TYR A 90 -5.52 -15.28 -8.99
N ALA A 91 -6.01 -15.95 -10.03
CA ALA A 91 -7.45 -16.16 -10.22
C ALA A 91 -8.10 -16.81 -8.99
N GLY A 92 -9.23 -16.25 -8.55
CA GLY A 92 -9.96 -16.71 -7.36
C GLY A 92 -9.40 -16.23 -6.02
N ARG A 93 -8.26 -15.52 -6.00
CA ARG A 93 -7.70 -14.94 -4.78
C ARG A 93 -8.20 -13.51 -4.56
N ASP A 94 -8.51 -13.19 -3.31
CA ASP A 94 -8.88 -11.84 -2.88
C ASP A 94 -7.64 -10.93 -2.72
N VAL A 95 -6.98 -10.62 -3.84
CA VAL A 95 -5.75 -9.80 -3.84
C VAL A 95 -6.00 -8.42 -3.23
N ASN A 96 -7.16 -7.80 -3.49
CA ASN A 96 -7.48 -6.48 -2.94
C ASN A 96 -7.70 -6.53 -1.43
N GLY A 97 -8.48 -7.50 -0.93
CA GLY A 97 -8.70 -7.65 0.50
C GLY A 97 -7.45 -8.13 1.25
N ASP A 98 -6.60 -8.95 0.63
CA ASP A 98 -5.31 -9.34 1.22
C ASP A 98 -4.38 -8.13 1.39
N ASN A 99 -4.34 -7.22 0.41
CA ASN A 99 -3.57 -5.98 0.50
C ASN A 99 -4.18 -4.95 1.48
N PHE A 100 -5.51 -4.98 1.67
CA PHE A 100 -6.15 -4.24 2.76
C PHE A 100 -5.73 -4.79 4.13
N ARG A 101 -5.84 -6.11 4.34
CA ARG A 101 -5.42 -6.80 5.58
C ARG A 101 -3.93 -6.67 5.88
N PHE A 102 -3.11 -6.39 4.87
CA PHE A 102 -1.69 -6.11 5.05
C PHE A 102 -1.43 -4.73 5.67
N LEU A 103 -2.32 -3.76 5.47
CA LEU A 103 -2.16 -2.39 5.98
C LEU A 103 -3.03 -2.05 7.20
N ASP A 104 -4.14 -2.76 7.42
CA ASP A 104 -5.04 -2.59 8.59
C ASP A 104 -4.41 -3.16 9.87
#